data_AF-A0A7J7SSP9-F1
#
_entry.id   AF-A0A7J7SSP9-F1
#
_cell.length_a   1.000
_cell.length_b   1.000
_cell.length_c   1.000
_cell.angle_alpha   90.00
_cell.angle_beta   90.00
_cell.angle_gamma   90.00
#
_symmetry.space_group_name_H-M   'P 1'
#
loop_
_entity.id
_entity.type
_entity.pdbx_description
1 polymer ?
#
loop_
_entity_poly.entity_id
_entity_poly.type
_entity_poly.pdbx_seq_one_letter_code
_entity_poly.pdbx_strand_id
1 'polypeptide(L)'
;MGRTYIVEETIGQYLSNLNLQGKSFVSGLLIGQCSSQKDYVILATRTPPKEENNENLKHPKDKVDNLDEEWATEHANQVSRMLPGGLLVLGVFIITTLEMGNDFQNTLRRLVFAVEKSMNKKRLWNFTEEEVSDRVTLHICSSTKKILCRTYDIHDPKSSAKPADWKYQNGLSTSWLSLECTVHINIHIPLSTTSVSYPLEKNTKNGLARWAKQIENGVYLINGQVKAEDCDLLEGQKKPRGNAQASSCSFDVRVLTQLLLNSDHRSTATVQICSGSVNLKGAVKCRAYIHSNKPKVKDAVQAVKRDILNTVADRCEILFEDLLLNEIPEKKVMNSEKEFHILPHRVFVPIPGSTVMLCDYKFGDESAEEIRDHFIEMLDHRIQIEDLEIAEEINTAFLSSSMNSEAPLDNRDDEQPKEPMQTSIVLKIRQNMGMIAAFAVAVLAVGIAFHYFSD
;
A
#
# COMPACT_ATOMS: atom_id res chain seq x y z
N MET A 1 -22.69 9.77 19.21
CA MET A 1 -23.09 10.20 17.85
C MET A 1 -22.25 9.41 16.86
N GLY A 2 -22.81 9.03 15.71
CA GLY A 2 -22.10 8.26 14.69
C GLY A 2 -21.03 9.09 13.97
N ARG A 3 -20.08 8.43 13.30
CA ARG A 3 -19.10 9.09 12.44
C ARG A 3 -19.77 9.71 11.22
N THR A 4 -19.13 10.70 10.61
CA THR A 4 -19.58 11.29 9.34
C THR A 4 -18.52 11.09 8.26
N TYR A 5 -18.92 10.49 7.15
CA TYR A 5 -18.12 10.33 5.94
C TYR A 5 -18.54 11.41 4.93
N ILE A 6 -17.58 12.23 4.53
CA ILE A 6 -17.69 13.22 3.47
C ILE A 6 -17.15 12.60 2.19
N VAL A 7 -17.94 12.65 1.13
CA VAL A 7 -17.70 11.87 -0.08
C VAL A 7 -17.88 12.78 -1.28
N GLU A 8 -16.99 12.68 -2.26
CA GLU A 8 -17.18 13.44 -3.50
C GLU A 8 -18.35 12.89 -4.34
N GLU A 9 -19.05 13.78 -5.04
CA GLU A 9 -20.21 13.44 -5.86
C GLU A 9 -19.86 12.47 -7.01
N THR A 10 -18.66 12.59 -7.57
CA THR A 10 -18.10 11.68 -8.60
C THR A 10 -18.05 10.22 -8.12
N ILE A 11 -17.75 9.99 -6.84
CA ILE A 11 -17.74 8.67 -6.22
C ILE A 11 -19.17 8.13 -6.11
N GLY A 12 -20.13 8.99 -5.75
CA GLY A 12 -21.55 8.64 -5.76
C GLY A 12 -22.04 8.21 -7.15
N GLN A 13 -21.60 8.90 -8.19
CA GLN A 13 -21.88 8.55 -9.58
C GLN A 13 -21.24 7.21 -9.96
N TYR A 14 -19.96 7.01 -9.63
CA TYR A 14 -19.24 5.74 -9.85
C TYR A 14 -19.99 4.58 -9.20
N LEU A 15 -20.28 4.65 -7.90
CA LEU A 15 -21.00 3.61 -7.15
C LEU A 15 -22.39 3.33 -7.73
N SER A 16 -23.09 4.36 -8.21
CA SER A 16 -24.42 4.21 -8.82
C SER A 16 -24.40 3.54 -10.20
N ASN A 17 -23.29 3.72 -10.93
CA ASN A 17 -23.09 3.21 -12.29
C ASN A 17 -22.47 1.81 -12.33
N LEU A 18 -22.01 1.28 -11.19
CA LEU A 18 -21.46 -0.07 -11.11
C LEU A 18 -22.50 -1.12 -11.54
N ASN A 19 -22.22 -1.78 -12.66
CA ASN A 19 -23.04 -2.85 -13.20
C ASN A 19 -22.75 -4.16 -12.47
N LEU A 20 -23.81 -4.83 -12.02
CA LEU A 20 -23.73 -6.14 -11.37
C LEU A 20 -23.38 -7.27 -12.35
N GLN A 21 -23.48 -7.05 -13.67
CA GLN A 21 -23.10 -8.01 -14.73
C GLN A 21 -23.67 -9.42 -14.52
N GLY A 22 -24.91 -9.52 -14.03
CA GLY A 22 -25.56 -10.81 -13.74
C GLY A 22 -25.14 -11.47 -12.42
N LYS A 23 -24.20 -10.89 -11.67
CA LYS A 23 -23.84 -11.32 -10.30
C LYS A 23 -24.87 -10.82 -9.28
N SER A 24 -25.00 -11.55 -8.17
CA SER A 24 -25.89 -11.17 -7.07
C SER A 24 -25.42 -9.94 -6.30
N PHE A 25 -24.11 -9.68 -6.31
CA PHE A 25 -23.49 -8.52 -5.69
C PHE A 25 -22.18 -8.11 -6.37
N VAL A 26 -21.75 -6.87 -6.10
CA VAL A 26 -20.40 -6.35 -6.37
C VAL A 26 -19.84 -5.83 -5.06
N SER A 27 -18.55 -6.09 -4.79
CA SER A 27 -17.86 -5.59 -3.61
C SER A 27 -16.67 -4.72 -4.00
N GLY A 28 -16.16 -3.94 -3.06
CA GLY A 28 -15.00 -3.09 -3.30
C GLY A 28 -14.53 -2.38 -2.04
N LEU A 29 -13.56 -1.49 -2.22
CA LEU A 29 -12.88 -0.76 -1.16
C LEU A 29 -13.22 0.73 -1.22
N LEU A 30 -13.22 1.37 -0.06
CA LEU A 30 -13.34 2.81 0.10
C LEU A 30 -11.99 3.35 0.58
N ILE A 31 -11.45 4.34 -0.12
CA ILE A 31 -10.12 4.90 0.13
C ILE A 31 -10.25 6.37 0.50
N GLY A 32 -9.42 6.81 1.44
CA GLY A 32 -9.31 8.21 1.80
C GLY A 32 -8.63 8.43 3.13
N GLN A 33 -9.05 9.45 3.88
CA GLN A 33 -8.38 9.87 5.11
C GLN A 33 -9.33 9.88 6.30
N CYS A 34 -8.88 9.27 7.41
CA CYS A 34 -9.54 9.42 8.70
C CYS A 34 -9.20 10.76 9.34
N SER A 35 -10.17 11.38 10.02
CA SER A 35 -9.90 12.52 10.91
C SER A 35 -10.72 12.42 12.20
N SER A 36 -10.37 13.24 13.19
CA SER A 36 -11.04 13.26 14.50
C SER A 36 -12.52 13.64 14.41
N GLN A 37 -12.90 14.45 13.42
CA GLN A 37 -14.29 14.94 13.27
C GLN A 37 -15.06 14.27 12.14
N LYS A 38 -14.43 14.09 10.98
CA LYS A 38 -15.05 13.64 9.72
C LYS A 38 -14.04 12.85 8.91
N ASP A 39 -14.49 11.78 8.28
CA ASP A 39 -13.65 11.02 7.35
C ASP A 39 -13.93 11.46 5.92
N TYR A 40 -12.90 11.44 5.08
CA TYR A 40 -12.98 11.91 3.71
C TYR A 40 -12.74 10.73 2.78
N VAL A 41 -13.75 10.37 1.98
CA VAL A 41 -13.64 9.32 0.96
C VAL A 41 -13.32 10.00 -0.37
N ILE A 42 -12.18 9.66 -0.96
CA ILE A 42 -11.73 10.26 -2.23
C ILE A 42 -11.78 9.30 -3.40
N LEU A 43 -11.85 7.99 -3.12
CA LEU A 43 -11.91 6.99 -4.17
C LEU A 43 -12.72 5.78 -3.68
N ALA A 44 -13.46 5.18 -4.60
CA ALA A 44 -14.00 3.84 -4.46
C ALA A 44 -13.46 3.00 -5.61
N THR A 45 -13.05 1.78 -5.31
CA THR A 45 -12.59 0.79 -6.31
C THR A 45 -13.36 -0.51 -6.13
N ARG A 46 -13.82 -1.07 -7.23
CA ARG A 46 -14.45 -2.39 -7.27
C ARG A 46 -13.38 -3.47 -7.16
N THR A 47 -13.64 -4.47 -6.33
CA THR A 47 -12.79 -5.67 -6.28
C THR A 47 -12.77 -6.36 -7.64
N PRO A 48 -11.59 -6.60 -8.24
CA PRO A 48 -11.47 -7.24 -9.55
C PRO A 48 -12.23 -8.57 -9.61
N PRO A 49 -12.89 -8.90 -10.72
CA PRO A 49 -13.55 -10.18 -10.85
C PRO A 49 -12.49 -11.30 -10.86
N LYS A 50 -12.65 -12.29 -9.97
CA LYS A 50 -11.86 -13.52 -10.06
C LYS A 50 -12.20 -14.22 -11.38
N GLU A 51 -11.20 -14.50 -12.20
CA GLU A 51 -11.40 -15.27 -13.42
C GLU A 51 -11.59 -16.73 -13.05
N GLU A 52 -12.79 -17.24 -13.25
CA GLU A 52 -13.08 -18.65 -13.03
C GLU A 52 -12.35 -19.46 -14.11
N ASN A 53 -11.31 -20.20 -13.73
CA ASN A 53 -10.80 -21.27 -14.56
C ASN A 53 -11.97 -22.24 -14.85
N ASN A 54 -12.35 -22.34 -16.12
CA ASN A 54 -13.48 -23.11 -16.65
C ASN A 54 -13.32 -24.64 -16.52
N GLU A 55 -12.83 -25.17 -15.40
CA GLU A 55 -12.64 -26.61 -15.19
C GLU A 55 -13.65 -27.23 -14.21
N ASN A 56 -14.46 -26.43 -13.48
CA ASN A 56 -15.35 -26.97 -12.45
C ASN A 56 -16.83 -26.52 -12.55
N LEU A 57 -17.37 -26.45 -13.76
CA LEU A 57 -18.82 -26.28 -13.99
C LEU A 57 -19.58 -27.61 -13.75
N LYS A 58 -19.63 -28.07 -12.50
CA LYS A 58 -20.51 -29.19 -12.11
C LYS A 58 -21.19 -29.05 -10.75
N HIS A 59 -21.45 -27.85 -10.23
CA HIS A 59 -22.49 -27.70 -9.20
C HIS A 59 -23.20 -26.33 -9.31
N PRO A 60 -24.54 -26.30 -9.41
CA PRO A 60 -25.30 -25.06 -9.31
C PRO A 60 -25.22 -24.61 -7.85
N LYS A 61 -24.45 -23.57 -7.55
CA LYS A 61 -24.38 -22.99 -6.21
C LYS A 61 -25.24 -21.73 -6.16
N ASP A 62 -26.54 -21.94 -5.96
CA ASP A 62 -27.37 -21.00 -5.22
C ASP A 62 -26.85 -20.96 -3.78
N LYS A 63 -25.96 -20.01 -3.48
CA LYS A 63 -25.64 -19.59 -2.11
C LYS A 63 -24.94 -18.23 -2.15
N VAL A 64 -25.42 -17.32 -1.33
CA VAL A 64 -24.87 -15.99 -1.03
C VAL A 64 -23.47 -16.06 -0.37
N ASP A 65 -22.86 -17.26 -0.28
CA ASP A 65 -21.62 -17.58 0.45
C ASP A 65 -20.31 -17.32 -0.32
N ASN A 66 -20.31 -17.02 -1.62
CA ASN A 66 -19.06 -16.88 -2.38
C ASN A 66 -18.52 -15.43 -2.41
N LEU A 67 -18.58 -14.68 -1.30
CA LEU A 67 -17.65 -13.56 -1.15
C LEU A 67 -16.29 -14.16 -0.79
N ASP A 68 -15.38 -14.20 -1.76
CA ASP A 68 -14.02 -14.66 -1.58
C ASP A 68 -13.25 -13.65 -0.71
N GLU A 69 -13.23 -13.92 0.60
CA GLU A 69 -12.57 -13.10 1.60
C GLU A 69 -11.07 -12.99 1.33
N GLU A 70 -10.43 -14.08 0.92
CA GLU A 70 -9.01 -14.12 0.59
C GLU A 70 -8.72 -13.17 -0.58
N TRP A 71 -9.49 -13.28 -1.65
CA TRP A 71 -9.37 -12.40 -2.82
C TRP A 71 -9.57 -10.93 -2.47
N ALA A 72 -10.59 -10.62 -1.66
CA ALA A 72 -10.85 -9.25 -1.22
C ALA A 72 -9.74 -8.71 -0.30
N THR A 73 -9.15 -9.55 0.56
CA THR A 73 -7.99 -9.15 1.37
C THR A 73 -6.74 -8.93 0.54
N GLU A 74 -6.55 -9.69 -0.54
CA GLU A 74 -5.41 -9.51 -1.43
C GLU A 74 -5.55 -8.22 -2.25
N HIS A 75 -6.73 -7.97 -2.80
CA HIS A 75 -7.04 -6.68 -3.42
C HIS A 75 -6.77 -5.51 -2.47
N ALA A 76 -7.16 -5.63 -1.19
CA ALA A 76 -6.88 -4.58 -0.20
C ALA A 76 -5.39 -4.43 0.12
N ASN A 77 -4.61 -5.51 0.12
CA ASN A 77 -3.15 -5.44 0.29
C ASN A 77 -2.50 -4.68 -0.88
N GLN A 78 -2.87 -5.02 -2.11
CA GLN A 78 -2.35 -4.33 -3.31
C GLN A 78 -2.73 -2.85 -3.30
N VAL A 79 -4.01 -2.54 -3.10
CA VAL A 79 -4.47 -1.15 -3.01
C VAL A 79 -3.77 -0.41 -1.87
N SER A 80 -3.54 -1.05 -0.71
CA SER A 80 -2.82 -0.41 0.40
C SER A 80 -1.38 -0.04 0.06
N ARG A 81 -0.68 -0.80 -0.79
CA ARG A 81 0.66 -0.46 -1.31
C ARG A 81 0.62 0.75 -2.24
N MET A 82 -0.52 0.94 -2.92
CA MET A 82 -0.74 2.03 -3.85
C MET A 82 -1.14 3.36 -3.18
N LEU A 83 -1.21 3.40 -1.84
CA LEU A 83 -1.59 4.60 -1.10
C LEU A 83 -0.37 5.36 -0.56
N PRO A 84 -0.21 6.65 -0.89
CA PRO A 84 0.73 7.51 -0.20
C PRO A 84 0.33 7.78 1.26
N GLY A 85 1.26 8.35 2.03
CA GLY A 85 1.04 8.73 3.41
C GLY A 85 -0.22 9.55 3.64
N GLY A 86 -0.93 9.27 4.73
CA GLY A 86 -2.16 9.98 5.11
C GLY A 86 -3.43 9.45 4.44
N LEU A 87 -3.30 8.58 3.42
CA LEU A 87 -4.41 7.85 2.84
C LEU A 87 -4.42 6.40 3.31
N LEU A 88 -5.62 5.84 3.47
CA LEU A 88 -5.86 4.50 3.96
C LEU A 88 -7.08 3.90 3.25
N VAL A 89 -7.16 2.56 3.27
CA VAL A 89 -8.42 1.85 3.04
C VAL A 89 -9.31 2.09 4.26
N LEU A 90 -10.32 2.95 4.10
CA LEU A 90 -11.26 3.34 5.16
C LEU A 90 -12.27 2.24 5.47
N GLY A 91 -12.48 1.33 4.53
CA GLY A 91 -13.49 0.31 4.68
C GLY A 91 -13.86 -0.37 3.37
N VAL A 92 -15.01 -1.04 3.39
CA VAL A 92 -15.49 -1.88 2.29
C VAL A 92 -16.90 -1.50 1.89
N PHE A 93 -17.26 -1.69 0.63
CA PHE A 93 -18.63 -1.54 0.15
C PHE A 93 -19.14 -2.81 -0.52
N ILE A 94 -20.47 -2.97 -0.51
CA ILE A 94 -21.16 -3.99 -1.29
C ILE A 94 -22.43 -3.41 -1.92
N ILE A 95 -22.66 -3.75 -3.18
CA ILE A 95 -23.84 -3.38 -3.97
C ILE A 95 -24.64 -4.64 -4.27
N THR A 96 -25.94 -4.66 -3.99
CA THR A 96 -26.81 -5.84 -4.19
C THR A 96 -28.06 -5.50 -5.00
N THR A 97 -28.63 -6.48 -5.72
CA THR A 97 -29.86 -6.30 -6.52
C THR A 97 -31.10 -6.02 -5.68
N LEU A 98 -31.29 -6.73 -4.56
CA LEU A 98 -32.42 -6.56 -3.65
C LEU A 98 -31.95 -6.03 -2.29
N GLU A 99 -32.87 -5.46 -1.50
CA GLU A 99 -32.68 -5.24 -0.06
C GLU A 99 -32.61 -6.61 0.62
N MET A 100 -31.45 -7.25 0.51
CA MET A 100 -31.17 -8.55 1.13
C MET A 100 -30.83 -8.31 2.62
N GLY A 101 -31.33 -9.17 3.50
CA GLY A 101 -31.41 -8.98 4.95
C GLY A 101 -30.08 -8.97 5.73
N ASN A 102 -30.14 -9.38 7.00
CA ASN A 102 -29.01 -9.34 7.95
C ASN A 102 -27.73 -10.07 7.49
N ASP A 103 -27.83 -10.98 6.52
CA ASP A 103 -26.72 -11.83 6.08
C ASP A 103 -25.56 -11.01 5.48
N PHE A 104 -25.84 -10.04 4.61
CA PHE A 104 -24.79 -9.18 4.04
C PHE A 104 -24.14 -8.27 5.07
N GLN A 105 -24.84 -7.93 6.14
CA GLN A 105 -24.27 -7.12 7.23
C GLN A 105 -23.24 -7.92 8.03
N ASN A 106 -23.49 -9.21 8.25
CA ASN A 106 -22.51 -10.12 8.84
C ASN A 106 -21.33 -10.35 7.91
N THR A 107 -21.57 -10.50 6.61
CA THR A 107 -20.52 -10.63 5.59
C THR A 107 -19.63 -9.38 5.52
N LEU A 108 -20.21 -8.18 5.50
CA LEU A 108 -19.47 -6.92 5.53
C LEU A 108 -18.62 -6.77 6.80
N ARG A 109 -19.17 -7.15 7.96
CA ARG A 109 -18.40 -7.19 9.21
C ARG A 109 -17.22 -8.13 9.08
N ARG A 110 -17.43 -9.38 8.64
CA ARG A 110 -16.33 -10.35 8.48
C ARG A 110 -15.26 -9.81 7.54
N LEU A 111 -15.68 -9.25 6.40
CA LEU A 111 -14.78 -8.70 5.39
C LEU A 111 -13.94 -7.53 5.92
N VAL A 112 -14.54 -6.54 6.60
CA VAL A 112 -13.79 -5.37 7.06
C VAL A 112 -12.72 -5.74 8.09
N PHE A 113 -13.01 -6.69 8.99
CA PHE A 113 -12.03 -7.21 9.94
C PHE A 113 -10.94 -8.04 9.26
N ALA A 114 -11.30 -8.86 8.26
CA ALA A 114 -10.34 -9.65 7.49
C ALA A 114 -9.36 -8.77 6.72
N VAL A 115 -9.88 -7.78 6.00
CA VAL A 115 -9.11 -6.78 5.26
C VAL A 115 -8.13 -6.05 6.18
N GLU A 116 -8.61 -5.49 7.30
CA GLU A 116 -7.73 -4.77 8.24
C GLU A 116 -6.68 -5.70 8.85
N LYS A 117 -7.05 -6.92 9.25
CA LYS A 117 -6.12 -7.90 9.79
C LYS A 117 -5.04 -8.28 8.77
N SER A 118 -5.38 -8.42 7.49
CA SER A 118 -4.43 -8.75 6.42
C SER A 118 -3.40 -7.63 6.25
N MET A 119 -3.88 -6.39 6.06
CA MET A 119 -3.02 -5.23 5.88
C MET A 119 -2.12 -4.97 7.11
N ASN A 120 -2.64 -5.17 8.33
CA ASN A 120 -1.89 -4.90 9.55
C ASN A 120 -0.70 -5.87 9.76
N LYS A 121 -0.68 -7.06 9.14
CA LYS A 121 0.46 -7.99 9.24
C LYS A 121 1.73 -7.46 8.58
N LYS A 122 1.57 -6.60 7.55
CA LYS A 122 2.67 -6.08 6.71
C LYS A 122 3.19 -4.73 7.21
N ARG A 123 2.39 -3.97 7.96
CA ARG A 123 2.76 -2.65 8.48
C ARG A 123 3.93 -2.70 9.47
N LEU A 124 4.81 -1.70 9.38
CA LEU A 124 5.90 -1.45 10.34
C LEU A 124 5.51 -0.47 11.47
N TRP A 125 4.25 -0.04 11.48
CA TRP A 125 3.70 0.94 12.42
C TRP A 125 2.34 0.47 12.93
N ASN A 126 1.90 1.03 14.05
CA ASN A 126 0.58 0.76 14.63
C ASN A 126 -0.20 2.07 14.80
N PHE A 127 -1.51 1.96 14.95
CA PHE A 127 -2.34 3.09 15.38
C PHE A 127 -2.00 3.45 16.83
N THR A 128 -1.97 4.74 17.10
CA THR A 128 -1.91 5.26 18.48
C THR A 128 -3.32 5.28 19.08
N GLU A 129 -3.42 5.34 20.41
CA GLU A 129 -4.72 5.34 21.10
C GLU A 129 -5.61 6.55 20.74
N GLU A 130 -5.00 7.65 20.28
CA GLU A 130 -5.73 8.85 19.86
C GLU A 130 -6.33 8.75 18.46
N GLU A 131 -5.93 7.74 17.68
CA GLU A 131 -6.32 7.62 16.29
C GLU A 131 -7.64 6.90 16.08
N VAL A 132 -8.26 7.21 14.94
CA VAL A 132 -9.51 6.59 14.54
C VAL A 132 -9.28 5.15 14.09
N SER A 133 -9.77 4.23 14.92
CA SER A 133 -9.82 2.81 14.63
C SER A 133 -11.11 2.38 13.92
N ASP A 134 -12.14 3.22 13.85
CA ASP A 134 -13.37 2.87 13.16
C ASP A 134 -13.11 2.67 11.65
N ARG A 135 -13.71 1.63 11.05
CA ARG A 135 -13.75 1.36 9.61
C ARG A 135 -15.19 1.28 9.12
N VAL A 136 -15.44 1.79 7.92
CA VAL A 136 -16.78 1.83 7.32
C VAL A 136 -17.14 0.56 6.57
N THR A 137 -18.39 0.16 6.69
CA THR A 137 -19.04 -0.76 5.78
C THR A 137 -20.21 -0.06 5.12
N LEU A 138 -20.23 -0.06 3.79
CA LEU A 138 -21.27 0.58 3.00
C LEU A 138 -22.07 -0.47 2.25
N HIS A 139 -23.38 -0.53 2.47
CA HIS A 139 -24.29 -1.35 1.68
C HIS A 139 -25.17 -0.47 0.81
N ILE A 140 -25.24 -0.78 -0.49
CA ILE A 140 -26.05 -0.06 -1.46
C ILE A 140 -27.00 -1.04 -2.14
N CYS A 141 -28.31 -0.76 -2.07
CA CYS A 141 -29.27 -1.48 -2.89
C CYS A 141 -29.32 -0.84 -4.28
N SER A 142 -29.00 -1.59 -5.34
CA SER A 142 -29.00 -1.06 -6.70
C SER A 142 -30.39 -0.68 -7.19
N SER A 143 -31.43 -1.37 -6.70
CA SER A 143 -32.85 -1.13 -7.04
C SER A 143 -33.44 0.07 -6.32
N THR A 144 -33.28 0.18 -5.00
CA THR A 144 -33.88 1.27 -4.21
C THR A 144 -32.96 2.49 -4.06
N LYS A 145 -31.68 2.37 -4.43
CA LYS A 145 -30.60 3.35 -4.20
C LYS A 145 -30.41 3.70 -2.72
N LYS A 146 -30.98 2.91 -1.80
CA LYS A 146 -30.81 3.07 -0.36
C LYS A 146 -29.39 2.72 0.05
N ILE A 147 -28.80 3.60 0.86
CA ILE A 147 -27.45 3.46 1.40
C ILE A 147 -27.55 3.17 2.90
N LEU A 148 -26.89 2.12 3.35
CA LEU A 148 -26.72 1.78 4.75
C LEU A 148 -25.23 1.88 5.11
N CYS A 149 -24.89 2.88 5.90
CA CYS A 149 -23.53 3.18 6.33
C CYS A 149 -23.35 2.83 7.81
N ARG A 150 -22.41 1.93 8.09
CA ARG A 150 -22.10 1.45 9.44
C ARG A 150 -20.60 1.45 9.67
N THR A 151 -20.20 1.51 10.93
CA THR A 151 -18.80 1.50 11.33
C THR A 151 -18.53 0.45 12.40
N TYR A 152 -17.32 -0.09 12.38
CA TYR A 152 -16.81 -1.05 13.36
C TYR A 152 -15.46 -0.57 13.87
N ASP A 153 -15.25 -0.65 15.18
CA ASP A 153 -13.95 -0.44 15.79
C ASP A 153 -13.09 -1.69 15.55
N ILE A 154 -12.03 -1.55 14.73
CA ILE A 154 -11.15 -2.68 14.39
C ILE A 154 -10.26 -3.15 15.55
N HIS A 155 -10.11 -2.35 16.61
CA HIS A 155 -9.40 -2.76 17.82
C HIS A 155 -10.27 -3.61 18.76
N ASP A 156 -11.59 -3.59 18.59
CA ASP A 156 -12.51 -4.46 19.31
C ASP A 156 -13.13 -5.50 18.36
N PRO A 157 -12.65 -6.77 18.37
CA PRO A 157 -13.25 -7.85 17.58
C PRO A 157 -14.76 -8.05 17.88
N LYS A 158 -15.22 -7.65 19.07
CA LYS A 158 -16.62 -7.73 19.49
C LYS A 158 -17.41 -6.48 19.11
N SER A 159 -16.80 -5.46 18.49
CA SER A 159 -17.43 -4.20 18.12
C SER A 159 -18.78 -4.43 17.46
N SER A 160 -19.80 -3.76 17.98
CA SER A 160 -21.12 -3.70 17.35
C SER A 160 -21.12 -2.68 16.22
N ALA A 161 -22.06 -2.82 15.27
CA ALA A 161 -22.20 -1.88 14.18
C ALA A 161 -22.76 -0.54 14.67
N LYS A 162 -22.00 0.53 14.52
CA LYS A 162 -22.45 1.89 14.84
C LYS A 162 -22.94 2.58 13.56
N PRO A 163 -24.15 3.16 13.51
CA PRO A 163 -24.59 3.90 12.34
C PRO A 163 -23.67 5.11 12.09
N ALA A 164 -23.43 5.43 10.82
CA ALA A 164 -22.63 6.57 10.40
C ALA A 164 -23.34 7.36 9.30
N ASP A 165 -23.08 8.66 9.24
CA ASP A 165 -23.61 9.54 8.22
C ASP A 165 -22.77 9.44 6.94
N TRP A 166 -23.44 9.32 5.79
CA TRP A 166 -22.83 9.36 4.46
C TRP A 166 -23.30 10.63 3.75
N LYS A 167 -22.40 11.60 3.53
CA LYS A 167 -22.74 12.93 3.02
C LYS A 167 -21.90 13.28 1.80
N TYR A 168 -22.58 13.59 0.70
CA TYR A 168 -21.92 14.09 -0.50
C TYR A 168 -21.55 15.57 -0.34
N GLN A 169 -20.35 15.95 -0.76
CA GLN A 169 -19.86 17.32 -0.74
C GLN A 169 -18.97 17.59 -1.95
N ASN A 170 -19.13 18.77 -2.56
CA ASN A 170 -18.33 19.19 -3.71
C ASN A 170 -17.02 19.85 -3.27
N GLY A 171 -15.99 19.72 -4.10
CA GLY A 171 -14.66 20.30 -3.85
C GLY A 171 -13.79 19.52 -2.87
N LEU A 172 -14.12 18.25 -2.61
CA LEU A 172 -13.29 17.41 -1.76
C LEU A 172 -11.93 17.12 -2.41
N SER A 173 -11.92 16.85 -3.72
CA SER A 173 -10.69 16.50 -4.45
C SER A 173 -9.69 17.65 -4.63
N THR A 174 -10.10 18.90 -4.41
CA THR A 174 -9.20 20.07 -4.49
C THR A 174 -8.69 20.54 -3.12
N SER A 175 -9.12 19.89 -2.04
CA SER A 175 -8.91 20.35 -0.67
C SER A 175 -7.76 19.63 0.05
N TRP A 176 -6.68 19.28 -0.66
CA TRP A 176 -5.56 18.51 -0.12
C TRP A 176 -4.25 19.30 -0.10
N LEU A 177 -3.47 19.06 0.95
CA LEU A 177 -2.11 19.56 1.13
C LEU A 177 -1.14 18.42 0.85
N SER A 178 -0.12 18.68 0.04
CA SER A 178 0.94 17.71 -0.25
C SER A 178 2.12 17.94 0.69
N LEU A 179 2.69 16.87 1.23
CA LEU A 179 3.94 16.88 1.99
C LEU A 179 4.94 16.01 1.25
N GLU A 180 6.06 16.59 0.85
CA GLU A 180 7.10 15.90 0.10
C GLU A 180 8.36 15.75 0.94
N CYS A 181 8.99 14.58 0.86
CA CYS A 181 10.16 14.26 1.65
C CYS A 181 11.11 13.37 0.85
N THR A 182 12.42 13.56 1.03
CA THR A 182 13.43 12.62 0.55
C THR A 182 14.23 12.10 1.73
N VAL A 183 14.25 10.77 1.90
CA VAL A 183 14.96 10.12 3.00
C VAL A 183 16.12 9.29 2.45
N HIS A 184 17.30 9.48 3.02
CA HIS A 184 18.47 8.67 2.72
C HIS A 184 18.47 7.44 3.63
N ILE A 185 18.49 6.27 3.01
CA ILE A 185 18.43 4.98 3.67
C ILE A 185 19.82 4.36 3.66
N ASN A 186 20.25 3.87 4.81
CA ASN A 186 21.43 3.04 4.97
C ASN A 186 21.18 2.07 6.14
N ILE A 187 20.44 0.99 5.87
CA ILE A 187 20.04 0.01 6.86
C ILE A 187 20.93 -1.23 6.71
N HIS A 188 21.59 -1.62 7.79
CA HIS A 188 22.36 -2.85 7.88
C HIS A 188 21.60 -3.90 8.69
N ILE A 189 21.32 -5.05 8.09
CA ILE A 189 20.51 -6.12 8.68
C ILE A 189 21.36 -7.39 8.78
N PRO A 190 21.80 -7.79 9.98
CA PRO A 190 22.52 -9.05 10.17
C PRO A 190 21.58 -10.26 10.02
N LEU A 191 22.02 -11.30 9.32
CA LEU A 191 21.28 -12.55 9.15
C LEU A 191 21.75 -13.57 10.21
N SER A 192 20.86 -13.90 11.16
CA SER A 192 21.16 -14.89 12.22
C SER A 192 21.16 -16.32 11.67
N THR A 193 22.08 -17.16 12.17
CA THR A 193 22.24 -18.59 11.81
C THR A 193 21.21 -19.53 12.43
N THR A 194 20.36 -19.04 13.35
CA THR A 194 19.61 -19.87 14.30
C THR A 194 18.17 -20.22 13.90
N SER A 195 17.66 -19.84 12.73
CA SER A 195 16.26 -20.14 12.33
C SER A 195 16.16 -20.92 11.01
N VAL A 196 15.48 -22.07 11.07
CA VAL A 196 15.39 -23.11 10.03
C VAL A 196 14.31 -22.82 8.95
N SER A 197 13.51 -21.76 9.07
CA SER A 197 12.51 -21.36 8.05
C SER A 197 12.73 -19.92 7.58
N TYR A 198 12.86 -19.72 6.26
CA TYR A 198 12.95 -18.40 5.57
C TYR A 198 13.74 -17.32 6.35
N PRO A 199 15.07 -17.49 6.51
CA PRO A 199 15.89 -16.56 7.30
C PRO A 199 15.89 -15.14 6.70
N LEU A 200 15.81 -14.96 5.39
CA LEU A 200 15.95 -13.63 4.77
C LEU A 200 14.78 -12.69 5.09
N GLU A 201 13.53 -13.08 4.78
CA GLU A 201 12.34 -12.25 4.99
C GLU A 201 12.17 -11.90 6.47
N LYS A 202 12.29 -12.89 7.36
CA LYS A 202 12.14 -12.70 8.80
C LYS A 202 13.22 -11.78 9.38
N ASN A 203 14.50 -11.98 9.02
CA ASN A 203 15.57 -11.10 9.48
C ASN A 203 15.41 -9.70 8.91
N THR A 204 15.02 -9.55 7.64
CA THR A 204 14.75 -8.24 7.03
C THR A 204 13.61 -7.53 7.74
N LYS A 205 12.47 -8.20 7.98
CA LYS A 205 11.35 -7.63 8.73
C LYS A 205 11.76 -7.14 10.13
N ASN A 206 12.59 -7.92 10.83
CA ASN A 206 13.12 -7.52 12.13
C ASN A 206 14.07 -6.31 12.03
N GLY A 207 14.92 -6.26 11.01
CA GLY A 207 15.80 -5.13 10.74
C GLY A 207 15.02 -3.85 10.43
N LEU A 208 14.01 -3.95 9.56
CA LEU A 208 13.10 -2.87 9.22
C LEU A 208 12.28 -2.40 10.43
N ALA A 209 11.82 -3.30 11.30
CA ALA A 209 11.13 -2.93 12.53
C ALA A 209 12.01 -2.10 13.50
N ARG A 210 13.31 -2.41 13.58
CA ARG A 210 14.27 -1.60 14.38
C ARG A 210 14.48 -0.21 13.75
N TRP A 211 14.66 -0.18 12.43
CA TRP A 211 14.78 1.07 11.69
C TRP A 211 13.50 1.92 11.79
N ALA A 212 12.32 1.29 11.79
CA ALA A 212 11.05 1.97 11.93
C ALA A 212 10.98 2.80 13.22
N LYS A 213 11.55 2.31 14.33
CA LYS A 213 11.67 3.07 15.58
C LYS A 213 12.53 4.33 15.45
N GLN A 214 13.53 4.34 14.58
CA GLN A 214 14.33 5.53 14.30
C GLN A 214 13.52 6.59 13.53
N ILE A 215 12.66 6.16 12.60
CA ILE A 215 11.75 7.03 11.85
C ILE A 215 10.64 7.58 12.76
N GLU A 216 10.07 6.73 13.61
CA GLU A 216 9.06 7.12 14.60
C GLU A 216 9.60 8.19 15.58
N ASN A 217 10.83 8.04 16.05
CA ASN A 217 11.49 8.97 16.99
C ASN A 217 12.22 10.14 16.29
N GLY A 218 12.15 10.22 14.96
CA GLY A 218 12.78 11.29 14.19
C GLY A 218 12.18 12.67 14.47
N VAL A 219 12.96 13.72 14.23
CA VAL A 219 12.51 15.11 14.24
C VAL A 219 12.15 15.53 12.83
N TYR A 220 10.98 16.13 12.66
CA TYR A 220 10.43 16.50 11.36
C TYR A 220 10.37 18.01 11.23
N LEU A 221 11.06 18.55 10.23
CA LEU A 221 11.06 19.97 9.92
C LEU A 221 10.13 20.19 8.73
N ILE A 222 9.05 20.93 8.94
CA ILE A 222 8.10 21.31 7.90
C ILE A 222 8.46 22.71 7.41
N ASN A 223 8.81 22.85 6.14
CA ASN A 223 9.38 24.06 5.53
C ASN A 223 10.57 24.60 6.35
N GLY A 224 11.43 23.70 6.84
CA GLY A 224 12.61 24.05 7.62
C GLY A 224 12.36 24.43 9.09
N GLN A 225 11.13 24.27 9.61
CA GLN A 225 10.80 24.59 11.00
C GLN A 225 10.23 23.38 11.74
N VAL A 226 10.64 23.22 13.00
CA VAL A 226 9.98 22.29 13.94
C VAL A 226 8.81 23.06 14.58
N LYS A 227 7.60 22.54 14.40
CA LYS A 227 6.38 23.09 15.01
C LYS A 227 5.89 22.13 16.10
N ALA A 228 5.16 22.65 17.09
CA ALA A 228 4.52 21.80 18.11
C ALA A 228 3.40 20.95 17.47
N GLU A 229 3.20 19.75 18.00
CA GLU A 229 2.32 18.72 17.41
C GLU A 229 0.86 19.17 17.29
N ASP A 230 0.34 19.90 18.27
CA ASP A 230 -1.05 20.38 18.32
C ASP A 230 -1.30 21.70 17.55
N CYS A 231 -0.25 22.32 17.00
CA CYS A 231 -0.40 23.53 16.19
C CYS A 231 -1.13 23.24 14.88
N ASP A 232 -1.82 24.26 14.36
CA ASP A 232 -2.39 24.17 13.02
C ASP A 232 -1.26 24.20 11.99
N LEU A 233 -1.28 23.28 11.02
CA LEU A 233 -0.25 23.19 9.99
C LEU A 233 -0.15 24.48 9.17
N LEU A 234 -1.32 25.09 8.89
CA LEU A 234 -1.50 26.31 8.12
C LEU A 234 -1.33 27.60 8.95
N GLU A 235 -0.98 27.49 10.24
CA GLU A 235 -0.79 28.65 11.10
C GLU A 235 0.30 29.58 10.56
N GLY A 236 -0.02 30.87 10.44
CA GLY A 236 0.88 31.90 9.92
C GLY A 236 0.92 32.04 8.39
N GLN A 237 0.24 31.17 7.62
CA GLN A 237 0.15 31.33 6.16
C GLN A 237 -0.96 32.31 5.78
N LYS A 238 -0.61 33.38 5.04
CA LYS A 238 -1.61 34.28 4.44
C LYS A 238 -2.28 33.55 3.27
N LYS A 239 -3.60 33.36 3.34
CA LYS A 239 -4.38 32.90 2.17
C LYS A 239 -4.06 33.82 0.99
N PRO A 240 -3.70 33.29 -0.20
CA PRO A 240 -3.47 34.13 -1.36
C PRO A 240 -4.75 34.91 -1.65
N ARG A 241 -4.67 36.24 -1.63
CA ARG A 241 -5.76 37.14 -2.01
C ARG A 241 -5.80 37.19 -3.54
N GLY A 242 -6.76 36.50 -4.15
CA GLY A 242 -7.07 36.62 -5.58
C GLY A 242 -7.69 35.34 -6.16
N ASN A 243 -8.51 35.49 -7.21
CA ASN A 243 -9.08 34.40 -8.03
C ASN A 243 -8.01 33.66 -8.85
N ALA A 244 -6.90 33.27 -8.22
CA ALA A 244 -5.96 32.32 -8.78
C ALA A 244 -6.45 30.92 -8.42
N GLN A 245 -6.66 30.13 -9.46
CA GLN A 245 -6.95 28.70 -9.45
C GLN A 245 -6.22 27.99 -8.31
N ALA A 246 -6.94 27.13 -7.56
CA ALA A 246 -6.46 26.46 -6.34
C ALA A 246 -5.06 25.86 -6.54
N SER A 247 -4.02 26.61 -6.13
CA SER A 247 -2.65 26.13 -6.14
C SER A 247 -2.52 25.08 -5.05
N SER A 248 -2.18 23.85 -5.43
CA SER A 248 -1.80 22.80 -4.49
C SER A 248 -0.75 23.35 -3.53
N CYS A 249 -1.05 23.34 -2.23
CA CYS A 249 -0.10 23.79 -1.24
C CYS A 249 0.79 22.59 -0.88
N SER A 250 2.04 22.64 -1.34
CA SER A 250 3.06 21.65 -1.02
C SER A 250 3.94 22.12 0.15
N PHE A 251 4.34 21.18 0.98
CA PHE A 251 5.24 21.37 2.12
C PHE A 251 6.49 20.51 1.93
N ASP A 252 7.66 21.13 2.04
CA ASP A 252 8.95 20.43 2.10
C ASP A 252 9.14 19.88 3.52
N VAL A 253 9.33 18.57 3.64
CA VAL A 253 9.55 17.91 4.93
C VAL A 253 10.94 17.30 4.97
N ARG A 254 11.75 17.77 5.91
CA ARG A 254 13.07 17.22 6.21
C ARG A 254 13.04 16.38 7.47
N VAL A 255 13.57 15.16 7.36
CA VAL A 255 13.60 14.17 8.45
C VAL A 255 14.99 14.10 9.02
N LEU A 256 15.11 14.37 10.32
CA LEU A 256 16.33 14.17 11.08
C LEU A 256 16.12 12.95 11.97
N THR A 257 16.71 11.81 11.59
CA THR A 257 16.76 10.66 12.47
C THR A 257 17.75 10.94 13.58
N GLN A 258 17.33 10.76 14.83
CA GLN A 258 18.25 10.88 15.96
C GLN A 258 19.29 9.76 15.84
N LEU A 259 20.56 10.13 15.78
CA LEU A 259 21.63 9.20 16.13
C LEU A 259 21.32 8.76 17.57
N LEU A 260 21.09 7.46 17.78
CA LEU A 260 20.85 6.86 19.09
C LEU A 260 22.09 7.01 19.98
N LEU A 261 22.39 8.25 20.37
CA LEU A 261 23.34 8.62 21.41
C LEU A 261 22.53 8.68 22.69
N ASN A 262 22.23 7.51 23.26
CA ASN A 262 21.76 7.45 24.64
C ASN A 262 22.87 8.06 25.52
N SER A 263 22.61 9.23 26.11
CA SER A 263 23.59 9.95 26.95
C SER A 263 24.00 9.16 28.20
N ASP A 264 23.19 8.17 28.60
CA ASP A 264 23.29 7.53 29.92
C ASP A 264 23.71 6.06 29.86
N HIS A 265 24.08 5.55 28.68
CA HIS A 265 24.51 4.16 28.52
C HIS A 265 25.89 4.07 27.89
N ARG A 266 26.83 3.51 28.64
CA ARG A 266 28.13 3.05 28.12
C ARG A 266 27.86 2.06 26.98
N SER A 267 28.05 2.50 25.73
CA SER A 267 27.88 1.65 24.55
C SER A 267 28.83 0.46 24.65
N THR A 268 28.27 -0.71 24.91
CA THR A 268 29.02 -1.96 24.91
C THR A 268 28.82 -2.61 23.56
N ALA A 269 29.88 -2.79 22.79
CA ALA A 269 29.81 -3.48 21.51
C ALA A 269 29.34 -4.92 21.74
N THR A 270 28.20 -5.29 21.15
CA THR A 270 27.69 -6.66 21.19
C THR A 270 28.16 -7.40 19.94
N VAL A 271 28.79 -8.56 20.11
CA VAL A 271 29.16 -9.44 19.01
C VAL A 271 28.01 -10.41 18.74
N GLN A 272 27.55 -10.47 17.49
CA GLN A 272 26.55 -11.43 17.03
C GLN A 272 27.19 -12.31 15.94
N ILE A 273 26.99 -13.62 16.03
CA ILE A 273 27.38 -14.56 14.97
C ILE A 273 26.30 -14.52 13.88
N CYS A 274 26.72 -14.25 12.64
CA CYS A 274 25.83 -14.09 11.50
C CYS A 274 26.31 -14.96 10.32
N SER A 275 25.37 -15.50 9.53
CA SER A 275 25.69 -16.19 8.27
C SER A 275 25.92 -15.21 7.11
N GLY A 276 25.44 -13.97 7.26
CA GLY A 276 25.54 -12.92 6.26
C GLY A 276 24.87 -11.63 6.73
N SER A 277 24.71 -10.68 5.81
CA SER A 277 24.02 -9.42 6.09
C SER A 277 23.35 -8.87 4.83
N VAL A 278 22.20 -8.23 5.00
CA VAL A 278 21.54 -7.42 3.97
C VAL A 278 21.87 -5.95 4.21
N ASN A 279 22.19 -5.23 3.14
CA ASN A 279 22.40 -3.79 3.18
C ASN A 279 21.41 -3.11 2.26
N LEU A 280 20.50 -2.30 2.82
CA LEU A 280 19.56 -1.47 2.05
C LEU A 280 20.12 -0.06 2.01
N LYS A 281 20.42 0.43 0.80
CA LYS A 281 21.02 1.76 0.59
C LYS A 281 20.38 2.48 -0.59
N GLY A 282 20.14 3.78 -0.43
CA GLY A 282 19.62 4.63 -1.49
C GLY A 282 18.90 5.86 -0.93
N ALA A 283 18.32 6.66 -1.82
CA ALA A 283 17.38 7.72 -1.45
C ALA A 283 15.97 7.32 -1.89
N VAL A 284 14.97 7.57 -1.06
CA VAL A 284 13.56 7.35 -1.39
C VAL A 284 12.80 8.65 -1.37
N LYS A 285 11.98 8.89 -2.41
CA LYS A 285 11.07 10.04 -2.45
C LYS A 285 9.72 9.61 -1.89
N CYS A 286 9.29 10.32 -0.86
CA CYS A 286 8.08 10.09 -0.12
C CYS A 286 7.11 11.26 -0.33
N ARG A 287 5.82 10.94 -0.39
CA ARG A 287 4.74 11.91 -0.56
C ARG A 287 3.59 11.54 0.35
N ALA A 288 3.04 12.51 1.04
CA ALA A 288 1.89 12.34 1.92
C ALA A 288 0.86 13.43 1.67
N TYR A 289 -0.40 13.13 1.96
CA TYR A 289 -1.52 14.05 1.75
C TYR A 289 -2.36 14.21 3.01
N ILE A 290 -2.71 15.46 3.32
CA ILE A 290 -3.62 15.79 4.42
C ILE A 290 -4.73 16.69 3.90
N HIS A 291 -5.96 16.43 4.31
CA HIS A 291 -7.09 17.27 3.98
C HIS A 291 -6.97 18.65 4.68
N SER A 292 -7.26 19.72 3.95
CA SER A 292 -7.05 21.12 4.36
C SER A 292 -8.01 21.62 5.46
N ASN A 293 -8.95 20.79 5.93
CA ASN A 293 -9.85 21.16 7.02
C ASN A 293 -9.15 21.06 8.38
N LYS A 294 -8.57 22.17 8.83
CA LYS A 294 -7.88 22.32 10.12
C LYS A 294 -6.81 21.23 10.38
N PRO A 295 -5.88 21.01 9.43
CA PRO A 295 -4.83 20.02 9.57
C PRO A 295 -3.92 20.37 10.74
N LYS A 296 -3.58 19.38 11.57
CA LYS A 296 -2.58 19.54 12.64
C LYS A 296 -1.20 19.11 12.18
N VAL A 297 -0.17 19.63 12.84
CA VAL A 297 1.22 19.23 12.60
C VAL A 297 1.40 17.73 12.89
N LYS A 298 0.78 17.21 13.96
CA LYS A 298 0.84 15.78 14.29
C LYS A 298 0.35 14.86 13.17
N ASP A 299 -0.79 15.19 12.56
CA ASP A 299 -1.38 14.40 11.48
C ASP A 299 -0.46 14.39 10.25
N ALA A 300 0.12 15.55 9.92
CA ALA A 300 1.05 15.71 8.80
C ALA A 300 2.34 14.92 9.01
N VAL A 301 2.96 15.04 10.18
CA VAL A 301 4.17 14.27 10.53
C VAL A 301 3.88 12.78 10.52
N GLN A 302 2.74 12.35 11.04
CA GLN A 302 2.35 10.95 11.05
C GLN A 302 2.12 10.40 9.64
N ALA A 303 1.49 11.16 8.75
CA ALA A 303 1.31 10.77 7.36
C ALA A 303 2.66 10.58 6.65
N VAL A 304 3.63 11.49 6.86
CA VAL A 304 4.99 11.35 6.31
C VAL A 304 5.71 10.15 6.90
N LYS A 305 5.67 9.94 8.22
CA LYS A 305 6.22 8.76 8.90
C LYS A 305 5.73 7.47 8.22
N ARG A 306 4.42 7.36 8.05
CA ARG A 306 3.79 6.17 7.44
C ARG A 306 4.19 5.97 6.00
N ASP A 307 4.29 7.04 5.22
CA ASP A 307 4.74 6.93 3.83
C ASP A 307 6.15 6.39 3.72
N ILE A 308 7.08 6.91 4.54
CA ILE A 308 8.47 6.45 4.60
C ILE A 308 8.53 4.96 4.96
N LEU A 309 7.79 4.56 6.00
CA LEU A 309 7.79 3.17 6.46
C LEU A 309 7.19 2.22 5.43
N ASN A 310 6.03 2.56 4.86
CA ASN A 310 5.36 1.73 3.86
C ASN A 310 6.22 1.62 2.59
N THR A 311 6.72 2.73 2.06
CA THR A 311 7.54 2.74 0.83
C THR A 311 8.71 1.78 0.91
N VAL A 312 9.44 1.78 2.03
CA VAL A 312 10.62 0.91 2.20
C VAL A 312 10.20 -0.54 2.42
N ALA A 313 9.14 -0.77 3.20
CA ALA A 313 8.64 -2.11 3.47
C ALA A 313 8.12 -2.78 2.20
N ASP A 314 7.25 -2.08 1.46
CA ASP A 314 6.60 -2.56 0.25
C ASP A 314 7.62 -2.88 -0.84
N ARG A 315 8.60 -2.00 -1.07
CA ARG A 315 9.68 -2.25 -2.06
C ARG A 315 10.51 -3.48 -1.72
N CYS A 316 10.79 -3.72 -0.44
CA CYS A 316 11.50 -4.92 -0.01
C CYS A 316 10.63 -6.17 -0.21
N GLU A 317 9.35 -6.10 0.17
CA GLU A 317 8.42 -7.21 0.03
C GLU A 317 8.21 -7.60 -1.44
N ILE A 318 8.01 -6.62 -2.34
CA ILE A 318 7.86 -6.85 -3.79
C ILE A 318 9.11 -7.51 -4.36
N LEU A 319 10.31 -7.07 -3.98
CA LEU A 319 11.56 -7.71 -4.42
C LEU A 319 11.66 -9.15 -3.89
N PHE A 320 11.29 -9.41 -2.64
CA PHE A 320 11.34 -10.78 -2.11
C PHE A 320 10.31 -11.69 -2.76
N GLU A 321 9.10 -11.19 -3.03
CA GLU A 321 8.08 -11.90 -3.80
C GLU A 321 8.63 -12.27 -5.19
N ASP A 322 9.26 -11.33 -5.90
CA ASP A 322 9.87 -11.58 -7.22
C ASP A 322 11.02 -12.60 -7.16
N LEU A 323 11.92 -12.49 -6.19
CA LEU A 323 13.03 -13.44 -6.03
C LEU A 323 12.53 -14.87 -5.78
N LEU A 324 11.49 -15.04 -4.97
CA LEU A 324 10.88 -16.35 -4.70
C LEU A 324 10.23 -16.96 -5.95
N LEU A 325 9.67 -16.13 -6.83
CA LEU A 325 9.04 -16.58 -8.07
C LEU A 325 10.06 -16.93 -9.15
N ASN A 326 11.19 -16.22 -9.19
CA ASN A 326 12.24 -16.36 -10.20
C ASN A 326 13.40 -17.27 -9.78
N GLU A 327 13.36 -17.88 -8.59
CA GLU A 327 14.36 -18.86 -8.12
C GLU A 327 14.33 -20.14 -8.99
N ILE A 328 15.16 -20.18 -10.04
CA ILE A 328 15.44 -21.40 -10.81
C ILE A 328 16.43 -22.26 -10.01
N PRO A 329 16.08 -23.51 -9.63
CA PRO A 329 16.92 -24.34 -8.74
C PRO A 329 18.30 -24.74 -9.29
N GLU A 330 18.59 -24.53 -10.57
CA GLU A 330 19.65 -25.29 -11.26
C GLU A 330 20.91 -24.49 -11.68
N LYS A 331 21.05 -23.19 -11.35
CA LYS A 331 22.25 -22.42 -11.79
C LYS A 331 22.81 -21.40 -10.79
N LYS A 332 23.01 -21.78 -9.52
CA LYS A 332 23.94 -21.05 -8.63
C LYS A 332 24.98 -21.98 -8.01
N VAL A 333 25.73 -22.67 -8.88
CA VAL A 333 27.06 -23.16 -8.53
C VAL A 333 28.01 -21.97 -8.59
N MET A 334 28.51 -21.58 -7.42
CA MET A 334 29.78 -20.90 -7.20
C MET A 334 29.94 -19.51 -7.85
N ASN A 335 29.58 -18.47 -7.09
CA ASN A 335 30.42 -17.28 -6.90
C ASN A 335 30.01 -16.62 -5.58
N SER A 336 30.97 -16.47 -4.66
CA SER A 336 30.80 -15.79 -3.36
C SER A 336 30.76 -14.27 -3.52
N GLU A 337 30.11 -13.78 -4.58
CA GLU A 337 30.02 -12.36 -4.87
C GLU A 337 28.84 -11.75 -4.12
N LYS A 338 29.01 -10.51 -3.67
CA LYS A 338 27.92 -9.72 -3.09
C LYS A 338 26.82 -9.62 -4.15
N GLU A 339 25.66 -10.20 -3.86
CA GLU A 339 24.50 -10.07 -4.74
C GLU A 339 23.90 -8.67 -4.57
N PHE A 340 23.73 -7.96 -5.69
CA PHE A 340 23.15 -6.62 -5.72
C PHE A 340 21.81 -6.70 -6.45
N HIS A 341 20.75 -6.23 -5.78
CA HIS A 341 19.42 -6.12 -6.35
C HIS A 341 18.96 -4.67 -6.33
N ILE A 342 18.24 -4.28 -7.38
CA ILE A 342 17.61 -2.96 -7.47
C ILE A 342 16.18 -3.12 -6.96
N LEU A 343 15.80 -2.30 -5.98
CA LEU A 343 14.41 -2.23 -5.51
C LEU A 343 13.52 -1.56 -6.56
N PRO A 344 12.26 -1.98 -6.72
CA PRO A 344 11.36 -1.39 -7.71
C PRO A 344 11.19 0.11 -7.46
N HIS A 345 11.13 0.91 -8.51
CA HIS A 345 10.96 2.35 -8.43
C HIS A 345 9.51 2.69 -8.13
N ARG A 346 9.30 3.73 -7.32
CA ARG A 346 7.96 4.24 -7.06
C ARG A 346 7.50 5.15 -8.20
N VAL A 347 6.26 4.98 -8.64
CA VAL A 347 5.60 5.79 -9.67
C VAL A 347 4.39 6.45 -9.03
N PHE A 348 4.14 7.72 -9.33
CA PHE A 348 2.95 8.44 -8.89
C PHE A 348 1.99 8.65 -10.06
N VAL A 349 0.70 8.51 -9.77
CA VAL A 349 -0.37 8.64 -10.76
C VAL A 349 -1.48 9.53 -10.21
N PRO A 350 -1.92 10.57 -10.93
CA PRO A 350 -2.97 11.46 -10.46
C PRO A 350 -4.31 10.76 -10.39
N ILE A 351 -5.08 11.10 -9.36
CA ILE A 351 -6.52 10.81 -9.35
C ILE A 351 -7.19 11.87 -10.23
N PRO A 352 -7.96 11.49 -11.29
CA PRO A 352 -8.62 12.45 -12.16
C PRO A 352 -9.48 13.45 -11.38
N GLY A 353 -9.22 14.74 -11.59
CA GLY A 353 -9.95 15.82 -10.92
C GLY A 353 -9.51 16.13 -9.48
N SER A 354 -8.45 15.49 -8.99
CA SER A 354 -7.90 15.68 -7.65
C SER A 354 -6.47 16.21 -7.66
N THR A 355 -6.09 16.89 -6.58
CA THR A 355 -4.69 17.27 -6.32
C THR A 355 -3.88 16.14 -5.68
N VAL A 356 -4.52 14.99 -5.43
CA VAL A 356 -3.91 13.80 -4.85
C VAL A 356 -3.41 12.86 -5.95
N MET A 357 -2.18 12.39 -5.78
CA MET A 357 -1.58 11.32 -6.59
C MET A 357 -1.54 10.04 -5.76
N LEU A 358 -1.96 8.92 -6.34
CA LEU A 358 -1.68 7.58 -5.81
C LEU A 358 -0.28 7.13 -6.24
N CYS A 359 0.17 5.98 -5.75
CA CYS A 359 1.43 5.41 -6.17
C CYS A 359 1.31 3.96 -6.63
N ASP A 360 2.35 3.47 -7.30
CA ASP A 360 2.59 2.07 -7.58
C ASP A 360 4.10 1.84 -7.70
N TYR A 361 4.52 0.61 -7.95
CA TYR A 361 5.92 0.23 -8.01
C TYR A 361 6.22 -0.51 -9.31
N LYS A 362 7.38 -0.20 -9.90
CA LYS A 362 7.82 -0.84 -11.13
C LYS A 362 9.30 -1.22 -11.11
N PHE A 363 9.63 -2.39 -11.61
CA PHE A 363 10.99 -2.77 -11.94
C PHE A 363 11.50 -2.04 -13.20
N GLY A 364 12.80 -2.19 -13.48
CA GLY A 364 13.45 -1.48 -14.58
C GLY A 364 13.01 -1.97 -15.96
N ASP A 365 12.59 -3.23 -16.06
CA ASP A 365 12.11 -3.90 -17.27
C ASP A 365 10.61 -3.68 -17.53
N GLU A 366 9.86 -3.19 -16.55
CA GLU A 366 8.42 -2.92 -16.70
C GLU A 366 8.14 -1.60 -17.44
N SER A 367 7.25 -1.71 -18.41
CA SER A 367 6.73 -0.64 -19.27
C SER A 367 5.71 0.25 -18.56
N ALA A 368 5.45 1.42 -19.12
CA ALA A 368 4.44 2.33 -18.57
C ALA A 368 3.01 1.80 -18.79
N GLU A 369 2.82 1.04 -19.87
CA GLU A 369 1.57 0.36 -20.20
C GLU A 369 1.20 -0.69 -19.15
N GLU A 370 2.18 -1.48 -18.67
CA GLU A 370 1.96 -2.48 -17.62
C GLU A 370 1.51 -1.82 -16.32
N ILE A 371 2.12 -0.71 -15.93
CA ILE A 371 1.71 0.07 -14.75
C ILE A 371 0.32 0.64 -14.92
N ARG A 372 0.00 1.21 -16.09
CA ARG A 372 -1.35 1.70 -16.38
C ARG A 372 -2.38 0.57 -16.27
N ASP A 373 -2.09 -0.59 -16.82
CA ASP A 373 -3.02 -1.73 -16.83
C ASP A 373 -3.22 -2.28 -15.41
N HIS A 374 -2.16 -2.38 -14.60
CA HIS A 374 -2.25 -2.75 -13.18
C HIS A 374 -3.08 -1.74 -12.37
N PHE A 375 -2.87 -0.45 -12.59
CA PHE A 375 -3.69 0.59 -11.98
C PHE A 375 -5.18 0.49 -12.35
N ILE A 376 -5.48 0.25 -13.63
CA ILE A 376 -6.86 0.05 -14.11
C ILE A 376 -7.48 -1.17 -13.44
N GLU A 377 -6.72 -2.26 -13.31
CA GLU A 377 -7.18 -3.48 -12.67
C GLU A 377 -7.48 -3.25 -11.19
N MET A 378 -6.54 -2.68 -10.42
CA MET A 378 -6.68 -2.52 -8.97
C MET A 378 -7.61 -1.39 -8.56
N LEU A 379 -7.70 -0.31 -9.33
CA LEU A 379 -8.51 0.85 -8.96
C LEU A 379 -9.83 0.96 -9.73
N ASP A 380 -10.01 0.23 -10.83
CA ASP A 380 -11.19 0.32 -11.71
C ASP A 380 -11.38 1.75 -12.27
N HIS A 381 -10.27 2.49 -12.43
CA HIS A 381 -10.22 3.86 -12.98
C HIS A 381 -9.24 3.96 -14.15
N ARG A 382 -9.59 4.75 -15.16
CA ARG A 382 -8.73 4.98 -16.34
C ARG A 382 -7.68 6.05 -16.05
N ILE A 383 -6.46 5.78 -16.49
CA ILE A 383 -5.30 6.66 -16.35
C ILE A 383 -4.64 6.86 -17.72
N GLN A 384 -4.11 8.06 -17.96
CA GLN A 384 -3.31 8.37 -19.14
C GLN A 384 -1.82 8.14 -18.84
N ILE A 385 -1.06 7.67 -19.83
CA ILE A 385 0.36 7.32 -19.62
C ILE A 385 1.20 8.57 -19.36
N GLU A 386 0.83 9.68 -19.99
CA GLU A 386 1.52 10.97 -19.91
C GLU A 386 1.49 11.56 -18.50
N ASP A 387 0.59 11.06 -17.65
CA ASP A 387 0.39 11.51 -16.28
C ASP A 387 1.25 10.76 -15.25
N LEU A 388 2.01 9.74 -15.67
CA LEU A 388 2.88 8.97 -14.77
C LEU A 388 4.13 9.77 -14.37
N GLU A 389 4.31 10.02 -13.08
CA GLU A 389 5.51 10.63 -12.51
C GLU A 389 6.38 9.56 -11.85
N ILE A 390 7.49 9.18 -12.47
CA ILE A 390 8.49 8.30 -11.83
C ILE A 390 9.22 9.11 -10.75
N ALA A 391 9.29 8.58 -9.53
CA ALA A 391 10.03 9.21 -8.46
C ALA A 391 11.52 9.31 -8.80
N GLU A 392 12.07 10.52 -8.81
CA GLU A 392 13.51 10.74 -8.94
C GLU A 392 14.24 10.24 -7.69
N GLU A 393 15.06 9.20 -7.87
CA GLU A 393 15.79 8.53 -6.77
C GLU A 393 17.25 8.27 -7.18
N ILE A 394 18.17 8.42 -6.22
CA ILE A 394 19.59 8.12 -6.44
C ILE A 394 19.85 6.66 -6.07
N ASN A 395 20.16 5.84 -7.07
CA ASN A 395 20.56 4.46 -6.86
C ASN A 395 22.07 4.38 -6.57
N THR A 396 22.43 4.10 -5.32
CA THR A 396 23.85 4.00 -4.91
C THR A 396 24.55 2.73 -5.42
N ALA A 397 23.82 1.71 -5.87
CA ALA A 397 24.43 0.49 -6.40
C ALA A 397 25.17 0.77 -7.73
N PHE A 398 24.62 1.62 -8.59
CA PHE A 398 25.23 2.03 -9.86
C PHE A 398 26.51 2.86 -9.67
N LEU A 399 26.61 3.65 -8.60
CA LEU A 399 27.80 4.44 -8.32
C LEU A 399 28.99 3.55 -7.92
N SER A 400 28.72 2.45 -7.20
CA SER A 400 29.78 1.52 -6.77
C SER A 400 30.33 0.61 -7.88
N SER A 401 29.57 0.34 -8.94
CA SER A 401 30.09 -0.41 -10.10
C SER A 401 31.00 0.47 -10.96
N SER A 402 30.68 1.76 -11.11
CA SER A 402 31.47 2.70 -11.92
C SER A 402 32.86 3.02 -11.36
N MET A 403 33.08 2.88 -10.04
CA MET A 403 34.39 3.15 -9.41
C MET A 403 35.32 1.92 -9.38
N ASN A 404 34.83 0.73 -9.76
CA ASN A 404 35.63 -0.51 -9.81
C ASN A 404 36.01 -0.94 -11.23
N SER A 405 35.64 -0.17 -12.25
CA SER A 405 36.11 -0.39 -13.62
C SER A 405 37.39 0.41 -13.85
N GLU A 406 38.55 -0.19 -13.57
CA GLU A 406 39.77 0.23 -14.24
C GLU A 406 39.53 0.14 -15.75
N ALA A 407 39.63 1.27 -16.43
CA ALA A 407 39.37 1.39 -17.86
C ALA A 407 40.36 0.54 -18.68
N PRO A 408 39.91 -0.39 -19.52
CA PRO A 408 40.68 -0.82 -20.67
C PRO A 408 40.35 0.12 -21.82
N LEU A 409 41.35 0.88 -22.26
CA LEU A 409 41.39 1.44 -23.60
C LEU A 409 41.30 0.27 -24.60
N ASP A 410 40.24 0.20 -25.42
CA ASP A 410 40.35 0.30 -26.88
C ASP A 410 38.97 0.28 -27.56
N ASN A 411 38.93 0.91 -28.72
CA ASN A 411 37.79 1.15 -29.59
C ASN A 411 37.32 -0.14 -30.30
N ARG A 412 36.00 -0.27 -30.52
CA ARG A 412 35.37 -0.35 -31.85
C ARG A 412 33.87 -0.57 -31.73
N ASP A 413 33.15 0.24 -32.50
CA ASP A 413 31.73 0.11 -32.82
C ASP A 413 31.40 -1.28 -33.37
N ASP A 414 30.27 -1.84 -32.94
CA ASP A 414 29.18 -2.22 -33.86
C ASP A 414 27.94 -2.62 -33.06
N GLU A 415 26.89 -1.84 -33.26
CA GLU A 415 25.56 -1.96 -32.71
C GLU A 415 24.73 -2.92 -33.56
N GLN A 416 24.11 -3.93 -32.96
CA GLN A 416 22.99 -4.64 -33.61
C GLN A 416 21.94 -5.06 -32.57
N PRO A 417 20.68 -4.58 -32.69
CA PRO A 417 19.63 -4.93 -31.74
C PRO A 417 19.04 -6.31 -32.07
N LYS A 418 18.92 -7.17 -31.04
CA LYS A 418 18.09 -8.38 -31.11
C LYS A 418 16.65 -8.01 -30.71
N GLU A 419 15.71 -8.40 -31.56
CA GLU A 419 14.26 -8.18 -31.40
C GLU A 419 13.71 -8.74 -30.08
N PRO A 420 12.69 -8.08 -29.48
CA PRO A 420 12.03 -8.58 -28.28
C PRO A 420 10.93 -9.59 -28.62
N MET A 421 10.98 -10.74 -27.94
CA MET A 421 10.01 -11.82 -28.02
C MET A 421 8.73 -11.45 -27.23
N GLN A 422 7.75 -10.88 -27.93
CA GLN A 422 6.40 -10.58 -27.43
C GLN A 422 5.58 -11.86 -27.19
N THR A 423 5.59 -12.48 -25.99
CA THR A 423 4.46 -13.35 -25.56
C THR A 423 4.38 -13.76 -24.07
N SER A 424 5.09 -13.14 -23.12
CA SER A 424 5.16 -13.67 -21.74
C SER A 424 4.34 -12.93 -20.66
N ILE A 425 3.62 -11.86 -20.99
CA ILE A 425 3.36 -10.78 -20.02
C ILE A 425 2.02 -10.91 -19.27
N VAL A 426 0.98 -11.46 -19.89
CA VAL A 426 -0.31 -11.73 -19.20
C VAL A 426 -0.19 -12.86 -18.16
N LEU A 427 0.91 -13.63 -18.19
CA LEU A 427 1.13 -14.74 -17.27
C LEU A 427 1.62 -14.29 -15.88
N LYS A 428 2.50 -13.28 -15.78
CA LYS A 428 3.15 -12.91 -14.50
C LYS A 428 2.21 -12.26 -13.49
N ILE A 429 1.35 -11.33 -13.93
CA ILE A 429 0.40 -10.61 -13.06
C ILE A 429 -0.70 -11.56 -12.56
N ARG A 430 -1.19 -12.43 -13.45
CA ARG A 430 -2.16 -13.49 -13.15
C ARG A 430 -1.57 -14.60 -12.26
N GLN A 431 -0.28 -14.88 -12.39
CA GLN A 431 0.45 -15.82 -11.53
C GLN A 431 0.62 -15.29 -10.10
N ASN A 432 0.83 -13.98 -9.90
CA ASN A 432 0.91 -13.39 -8.55
C ASN A 432 -0.40 -13.55 -7.76
N MET A 433 -1.54 -13.29 -8.40
CA MET A 433 -2.85 -13.45 -7.76
C MET A 433 -3.32 -14.91 -7.70
N GLY A 434 -2.98 -15.74 -8.70
CA GLY A 434 -3.40 -17.14 -8.80
C GLY A 434 -2.58 -18.13 -7.96
N MET A 435 -1.27 -17.91 -7.78
CA MET A 435 -0.40 -18.85 -7.05
C MET A 435 -0.39 -18.68 -5.54
N ILE A 436 -0.68 -17.48 -4.99
CA ILE A 436 -0.77 -17.30 -3.53
C ILE A 436 -1.97 -18.10 -2.97
N ALA A 437 -3.09 -18.12 -3.69
CA ALA A 437 -4.24 -18.98 -3.38
C ALA A 437 -3.88 -20.48 -3.47
N ALA A 438 -3.03 -20.88 -4.43
CA ALA A 438 -2.54 -22.25 -4.54
C ALA A 438 -1.61 -22.64 -3.38
N PHE A 439 -0.78 -21.70 -2.90
CA PHE A 439 0.11 -21.90 -1.75
C PHE A 439 -0.70 -22.07 -0.45
N ALA A 440 -1.78 -21.29 -0.27
CA ALA A 440 -2.68 -21.44 0.86
C ALA A 440 -3.42 -22.79 0.86
N VAL A 441 -3.87 -23.26 -0.31
CA VAL A 441 -4.46 -24.60 -0.49
C VAL A 441 -3.43 -25.71 -0.22
N ALA A 442 -2.17 -25.53 -0.63
CA ALA A 442 -1.11 -26.50 -0.35
C ALA A 442 -0.79 -26.59 1.16
N VAL A 443 -0.76 -25.47 1.88
CA VAL A 443 -0.55 -25.44 3.34
C VAL A 443 -1.74 -26.07 4.08
N LEU A 444 -2.97 -25.84 3.63
CA LEU A 444 -4.16 -26.51 4.17
C LEU A 444 -4.17 -28.02 3.87
N ALA A 445 -3.75 -28.43 2.67
CA ALA A 445 -3.66 -29.84 2.30
C ALA A 445 -2.59 -30.58 3.11
N VAL A 446 -1.44 -29.94 3.37
CA VAL A 446 -0.39 -30.50 4.24
C VAL A 446 -0.88 -30.59 5.69
N GLY A 447 -1.61 -29.59 6.20
CA GLY A 447 -2.19 -29.62 7.54
C GLY A 447 -3.24 -30.73 7.72
N ILE A 448 -4.09 -30.95 6.70
CA ILE A 448 -5.09 -32.03 6.71
C ILE A 448 -4.43 -33.40 6.56
N ALA A 449 -3.42 -33.53 5.70
CA ALA A 449 -2.66 -34.77 5.58
C ALA A 449 -1.91 -35.11 6.87
N PHE A 450 -1.30 -34.14 7.54
CA PHE A 450 -0.63 -34.36 8.82
C PHE A 450 -1.60 -34.81 9.91
N HIS A 451 -2.83 -34.30 9.91
CA HIS A 451 -3.87 -34.71 10.86
C HIS A 451 -4.52 -36.06 10.50
N TYR A 452 -4.52 -36.46 9.24
CA TYR A 452 -5.09 -37.75 8.78
C TYR A 452 -4.12 -38.92 8.91
N PHE A 453 -2.80 -38.66 8.90
CA PHE A 453 -1.75 -39.67 9.10
C PHE A 453 -1.22 -39.74 10.54
N SER A 454 -1.80 -38.97 11.48
CA SER A 454 -1.41 -38.95 12.90
C SER A 454 -2.39 -39.69 13.82
N ASP A 455 -3.35 -40.44 13.28
CA ASP A 455 -4.16 -41.42 14.02
C ASP A 455 -3.69 -42.86 13.73
#